data_AF-A0AAD4BRK3-F1
#
_entry.id   AF-A0AAD4BRK3-F1
#
_cell.length_a   1.000
_cell.length_b   1.000
_cell.length_c   1.000
_cell.angle_alpha   90.00
_cell.angle_beta   90.00
_cell.angle_gamma   90.00
#
_symmetry.space_group_name_H-M   'P 1'
#
loop_
_entity.id
_entity.type
_entity.pdbx_description
1 polymer ?
#
loop_
_entity_poly.entity_id
_entity_poly.type
_entity_poly.pdbx_seq_one_letter_code
_entity_poly.pdbx_strand_id
1 'polypeptide(L)'
;MNSVPGYPPNLDGLPQLLDFLDDLDEAWLAVLDSQVWDPSSGTGVNLVIPVDMMELDPPIRSTPTSQTERTRLHSLLVTGTAGLEEWLSTLSTPAEDYQLALERAGFMQGFGDLFSKTLAEMGGLSEPLISEPVG
;
A
#
# COMPACT_ATOMS: atom_id res chain seq x y z
N MET A 1 -2.34 15.66 13.86
CA MET A 1 -3.80 15.78 13.55
C MET A 1 -4.43 14.65 14.33
N ASN A 2 -5.30 14.96 15.30
CA ASN A 2 -5.58 14.08 16.45
C ASN A 2 -5.84 12.61 16.08
N SER A 3 -4.95 11.74 16.57
CA SER A 3 -5.13 10.30 16.75
C SER A 3 -6.59 9.94 17.01
N VAL A 4 -7.10 8.86 16.40
CA VAL A 4 -8.50 8.42 16.58
C VAL A 4 -8.82 8.34 18.09
N PRO A 5 -9.63 9.27 18.63
CA PRO A 5 -9.84 9.35 20.06
C PRO A 5 -10.48 8.06 20.58
N GLY A 6 -9.90 7.47 21.62
CA GLY A 6 -10.41 6.24 22.25
C GLY A 6 -9.74 4.95 21.77
N TYR A 7 -8.81 5.00 20.82
CA TYR A 7 -8.07 3.83 20.34
C TYR A 7 -6.56 4.06 20.45
N PRO A 8 -5.98 3.98 21.67
CA PRO A 8 -4.53 4.05 21.81
C PRO A 8 -3.88 2.82 21.16
N PRO A 9 -2.67 2.98 20.59
CA PRO A 9 -1.89 1.84 20.15
C PRO A 9 -1.63 0.90 21.34
N ASN A 10 -1.70 -0.40 21.06
CA ASN A 10 -1.34 -1.44 22.00
C ASN A 10 -0.52 -2.48 21.26
N LEU A 11 0.52 -3.01 21.91
CA LEU A 11 1.47 -3.92 21.28
C LEU A 11 0.81 -5.24 20.82
N ASP A 12 -0.24 -5.69 21.52
CA ASP A 12 -0.93 -6.95 21.23
C ASP A 12 -1.70 -6.91 19.89
N GLY A 13 -2.19 -5.74 19.49
CA GLY A 13 -2.96 -5.52 18.26
C GLY A 13 -2.12 -5.07 17.06
N LEU A 14 -0.86 -4.69 17.26
CA LEU A 14 0.02 -4.28 16.16
C LEU A 14 0.26 -5.38 15.11
N PRO A 15 0.40 -6.68 15.46
CA PRO A 15 0.54 -7.73 14.45
C PRO A 15 -0.62 -7.73 13.45
N GLN A 16 -1.86 -7.69 13.95
CA GLN A 16 -3.06 -7.68 13.10
C GLN A 16 -3.14 -6.42 12.24
N LEU A 17 -2.71 -5.27 12.76
CA LEU A 17 -2.63 -4.04 11.99
C LEU A 17 -1.59 -4.15 10.88
N LEU A 18 -0.40 -4.71 11.16
CA LEU A 18 0.64 -4.91 10.16
C LEU A 18 0.19 -5.86 9.06
N ASP A 19 -0.46 -6.98 9.42
CA ASP A 19 -1.03 -7.92 8.44
C ASP A 19 -2.04 -7.21 7.53
N PHE A 20 -2.95 -6.42 8.11
CA PHE A 20 -3.91 -5.64 7.33
C PHE A 20 -3.24 -4.60 6.42
N LEU A 21 -2.16 -3.96 6.87
CA LEU A 21 -1.44 -2.97 6.07
C LEU A 21 -0.64 -3.60 4.94
N ASP A 22 -0.11 -4.82 5.11
CA ASP A 22 0.54 -5.59 4.03
C ASP A 22 -0.50 -6.03 2.98
N ASP A 23 -1.66 -6.54 3.42
CA ASP A 23 -2.79 -6.83 2.51
C ASP A 23 -3.23 -5.59 1.72
N LEU A 24 -3.23 -4.42 2.38
CA LEU A 24 -3.57 -3.16 1.74
C LEU A 24 -2.51 -2.71 0.72
N ASP A 25 -1.22 -2.95 1.00
CA ASP A 25 -0.13 -2.71 0.03
C ASP A 25 -0.31 -3.59 -1.21
N GLU A 26 -0.55 -4.88 -1.04
CA GLU A 26 -0.84 -5.81 -2.14
C GLU A 26 -2.09 -5.43 -2.93
N ALA A 27 -3.15 -4.98 -2.25
CA ALA A 27 -4.37 -4.53 -2.91
C ALA A 27 -4.13 -3.29 -3.78
N TRP A 28 -3.29 -2.35 -3.32
CA TRP A 28 -2.93 -1.18 -4.13
C TRP A 28 -2.10 -1.55 -5.36
N LEU A 29 -1.18 -2.52 -5.25
CA LEU A 29 -0.47 -3.07 -6.41
C LEU A 29 -1.44 -3.65 -7.43
N ALA A 30 -2.40 -4.46 -6.99
CA ALA A 30 -3.41 -5.04 -7.89
C ALA A 30 -4.21 -3.95 -8.63
N VAL A 31 -4.54 -2.85 -7.95
CA VAL A 31 -5.21 -1.69 -8.58
C VAL A 31 -4.30 -0.99 -9.58
N LEU A 32 -3.04 -0.74 -9.22
CA LEU A 32 -2.07 -0.07 -10.10
C LEU A 32 -1.83 -0.87 -11.39
N ASP A 33 -1.74 -2.20 -11.28
CA ASP A 33 -1.51 -3.11 -12.39
C ASP A 33 -2.79 -3.51 -13.16
N SER A 34 -3.95 -2.98 -12.75
CA SER A 34 -5.25 -3.33 -13.35
C SER A 34 -5.56 -4.84 -13.29
N GLN A 35 -5.12 -5.49 -12.22
CA GLN A 35 -5.33 -6.91 -11.96
C GLN A 35 -6.60 -7.14 -11.15
N VAL A 36 -7.08 -8.38 -11.15
CA VAL A 36 -8.19 -8.82 -10.28
C VAL A 36 -7.62 -9.25 -8.94
N TRP A 37 -8.27 -8.87 -7.85
CA TRP A 37 -7.90 -9.32 -6.51
C TRP A 37 -8.32 -10.78 -6.29
N ASP A 38 -7.37 -11.66 -5.95
CA ASP A 38 -7.66 -13.00 -5.43
C ASP A 38 -7.64 -12.97 -3.89
N PRO A 39 -8.82 -13.08 -3.22
CA PRO A 39 -8.89 -13.06 -1.75
C PRO A 39 -8.28 -14.30 -1.10
N SER A 40 -8.01 -15.36 -1.87
CA SER A 40 -7.44 -16.60 -1.35
C SER A 40 -5.92 -16.51 -1.22
N SER A 41 -5.26 -15.81 -2.15
CA SER A 41 -3.82 -15.60 -2.14
C SER A 41 -3.41 -14.25 -1.54
N GLY A 42 -4.33 -13.29 -1.45
CA GLY A 42 -4.02 -11.93 -1.01
C GLY A 42 -3.18 -11.16 -2.02
N THR A 43 -3.32 -11.45 -3.31
CA THR A 43 -2.51 -10.84 -4.36
C THR A 43 -3.35 -10.50 -5.60
N GLY A 44 -2.84 -9.56 -6.40
CA GLY A 44 -3.35 -9.32 -7.75
C GLY A 44 -3.05 -10.50 -8.69
N VAL A 45 -4.00 -10.85 -9.55
CA VAL A 45 -3.84 -11.85 -10.61
C VAL A 45 -4.36 -11.35 -11.95
N ASN A 46 -3.67 -11.74 -13.02
CA ASN A 46 -4.10 -11.42 -14.38
C ASN A 46 -5.35 -12.22 -14.76
N LEU A 47 -6.41 -11.51 -15.14
CA LEU A 47 -7.62 -12.13 -15.67
C LEU A 47 -7.38 -12.60 -17.12
N VAL A 48 -7.32 -13.92 -17.31
CA VAL A 48 -7.24 -14.52 -18.65
C VAL A 48 -8.65 -14.76 -19.17
N ILE A 49 -9.07 -13.97 -20.17
CA ILE A 49 -10.39 -14.10 -20.80
C ILE A 49 -10.24 -14.95 -22.07
N PRO A 50 -10.89 -16.12 -22.16
CA PRO A 50 -10.96 -16.88 -23.42
C PRO A 50 -11.61 -16.03 -24.51
N VAL A 51 -11.08 -16.09 -25.73
CA VAL A 51 -11.54 -15.27 -26.87
C VAL A 51 -13.05 -15.41 -27.11
N ASP A 52 -13.60 -16.61 -26.89
CA ASP A 52 -15.02 -16.92 -27.05
C ASP A 52 -15.93 -16.19 -26.04
N MET A 53 -15.35 -15.62 -24.96
CA MET A 53 -16.05 -14.83 -23.94
C MET A 53 -15.88 -13.32 -24.13
N MET A 54 -15.16 -12.85 -25.14
CA MET A 54 -15.01 -11.41 -25.42
C MET A 54 -16.30 -10.75 -25.94
N GLU A 55 -17.29 -11.54 -26.38
CA GLU A 55 -18.60 -11.05 -26.83
C GLU A 55 -19.64 -10.90 -25.71
N LEU A 56 -19.23 -10.94 -24.43
CA LEU A 56 -20.14 -10.72 -23.30
C LEU A 56 -20.75 -9.30 -23.33
N ASP A 57 -22.06 -9.22 -23.07
CA ASP A 57 -22.79 -7.96 -22.84
C ASP A 57 -23.19 -7.89 -21.35
N PRO A 58 -22.60 -6.99 -20.55
CA PRO A 58 -21.69 -5.90 -20.94
C PRO A 58 -20.23 -6.34 -21.13
N PRO A 59 -19.46 -5.61 -21.97
CA PRO A 59 -18.05 -5.92 -22.20
C PRO A 59 -17.21 -5.72 -20.95
N ILE A 60 -16.24 -6.60 -20.74
CA ILE A 60 -15.26 -6.46 -19.67
C ILE A 60 -14.37 -5.26 -19.99
N ARG A 61 -14.33 -4.29 -19.08
CA ARG A 61 -13.53 -3.05 -19.23
C ARG A 61 -12.51 -2.98 -18.10
N SER A 62 -11.28 -2.65 -18.48
CA SER A 62 -10.22 -2.23 -17.58
C SER A 62 -9.78 -0.83 -17.99
N THR A 63 -9.65 0.06 -17.02
CA THR A 63 -9.08 1.40 -17.20
C THR A 63 -7.84 1.49 -16.31
N PRO A 64 -6.64 1.58 -16.91
CA PRO A 64 -5.42 1.77 -16.15
C PRO A 64 -5.44 3.03 -15.30
N THR A 65 -4.75 2.98 -14.17
CA THR A 65 -4.62 4.12 -13.26
C THR A 65 -3.85 5.26 -13.93
N SER A 66 -4.40 6.47 -13.91
CA SER A 66 -3.79 7.67 -14.47
C SER A 66 -2.65 8.22 -13.60
N GLN A 67 -1.80 9.05 -14.21
CA GLN A 67 -0.71 9.72 -13.49
C GLN A 67 -1.21 10.56 -12.30
N THR A 68 -2.34 11.25 -12.46
CA THR A 68 -2.93 12.06 -11.38
C THR A 68 -3.41 11.17 -10.23
N GLU A 69 -3.98 10.00 -10.51
CA GLU A 69 -4.38 9.03 -9.49
C GLU A 69 -3.15 8.45 -8.78
N ARG A 70 -2.08 8.10 -9.50
CA ARG A 70 -0.80 7.67 -8.89
C ARG A 70 -0.23 8.74 -7.95
N THR A 71 -0.20 10.00 -8.38
CA THR A 71 0.26 11.12 -7.51
C THR A 71 -0.63 11.28 -6.28
N ARG A 72 -1.95 11.16 -6.42
CA ARG A 72 -2.89 11.23 -5.29
C ARG A 72 -2.67 10.09 -4.31
N LEU A 73 -2.49 8.86 -4.80
CA LEU A 73 -2.20 7.69 -3.99
C LEU A 73 -0.88 7.87 -3.23
N HIS A 74 0.18 8.31 -3.92
CA HIS A 74 1.47 8.60 -3.27
C HIS A 74 1.31 9.61 -2.11
N SER A 75 0.62 10.74 -2.34
CA SER A 75 0.36 11.71 -1.27
C SER A 75 -0.47 11.13 -0.12
N LEU A 76 -1.45 10.29 -0.42
CA LEU A 76 -2.27 9.61 0.58
C LEU A 76 -1.43 8.69 1.46
N LEU A 77 -0.59 7.83 0.85
CA LEU A 77 0.24 6.87 1.57
C LEU A 77 1.26 7.58 2.45
N VAL A 78 1.98 8.58 1.92
CA VAL A 78 2.96 9.36 2.68
C VAL A 78 2.32 10.10 3.87
N THR A 79 1.14 10.68 3.67
CA THR A 79 0.43 11.38 4.76
C THR A 79 -0.13 10.38 5.78
N GLY A 80 -0.61 9.24 5.32
CA GLY A 80 -1.15 8.17 6.15
C GLY A 80 -0.09 7.53 7.04
N THR A 81 1.10 7.24 6.50
CA THR A 81 2.23 6.70 7.28
C THR A 81 2.72 7.69 8.33
N ALA A 82 2.84 8.99 7.99
CA ALA A 82 3.17 10.02 8.97
C ALA A 82 2.12 10.13 10.10
N GLY A 83 0.83 10.00 9.77
CA GLY A 83 -0.23 9.95 10.78
C GLY A 83 -0.18 8.70 11.66
N LEU A 84 0.24 7.57 11.10
CA LEU A 84 0.45 6.33 11.83
C LEU A 84 1.64 6.42 12.79
N GLU A 85 2.75 7.05 12.38
CA GLU A 85 3.90 7.35 13.24
C GLU A 85 3.51 8.28 14.39
N GLU A 86 2.72 9.34 14.12
CA GLU A 86 2.15 10.21 15.15
C GLU A 86 1.31 9.40 16.15
N TRP A 87 0.47 8.48 15.66
CA TRP A 87 -0.31 7.59 16.51
C TRP A 87 0.56 6.65 17.36
N LEU A 88 1.58 6.00 16.77
CA LEU A 88 2.51 5.10 17.46
C LEU A 88 3.36 5.83 18.50
N SER A 89 3.67 7.12 18.31
CA SER A 89 4.40 7.93 19.28
C SER A 89 3.70 8.02 20.65
N THR A 90 2.40 7.74 20.70
CA THR A 90 1.63 7.67 21.96
C THR A 90 1.92 6.41 22.79
N LEU A 91 2.66 5.43 22.25
CA LEU A 91 3.24 4.33 23.03
C LEU A 91 4.40 4.78 23.92
N SER A 92 5.02 5.93 23.61
CA SER A 92 6.16 6.43 24.37
C SER A 92 5.78 6.64 25.83
N THR A 93 6.61 6.12 26.72
CA THR A 93 6.51 6.34 28.16
C THR A 93 7.66 7.25 28.61
N PRO A 94 7.59 7.85 29.81
CA PRO A 94 8.72 8.61 30.34
C PRO A 94 10.03 7.80 30.48
N ALA A 95 9.95 6.47 30.44
CA ALA A 95 11.09 5.57 30.57
C ALA A 95 11.57 4.95 29.25
N GLU A 96 10.75 4.96 28.19
CA GLU A 96 11.02 4.24 26.95
C GLU A 96 10.36 4.94 25.75
N ASP A 97 11.17 5.18 24.71
CA ASP A 97 10.69 5.71 23.43
C ASP A 97 9.97 4.62 22.62
N TYR A 98 8.91 4.99 21.89
CA TYR A 98 8.10 4.05 21.13
C TYR A 98 8.92 3.26 20.11
N GLN A 99 9.94 3.87 19.49
CA GLN A 99 10.82 3.18 18.53
C GLN A 99 11.54 2.00 19.19
N LEU A 100 12.00 2.18 20.44
CA LEU A 100 12.67 1.14 21.21
C LEU A 100 11.68 0.07 21.69
N ALA A 101 10.46 0.47 22.04
CA ALA A 101 9.38 -0.47 22.36
C ALA A 101 9.00 -1.36 21.14
N LEU A 102 8.91 -0.76 19.95
CA LEU A 102 8.66 -1.49 18.69
C LEU A 102 9.83 -2.39 18.30
N GLU A 103 11.08 -1.94 18.52
CA GLU A 103 12.27 -2.75 18.23
C GLU A 103 12.30 -3.99 19.11
N ARG A 104 12.07 -3.84 20.41
CA ARG A 104 11.99 -4.95 21.37
C ARG A 104 10.86 -5.92 21.06
N ALA A 105 9.74 -5.41 20.53
CA ALA A 105 8.60 -6.22 20.13
C ALA A 105 8.76 -6.84 18.72
N GLY A 106 9.81 -6.48 17.97
CA GLY A 106 10.08 -7.02 16.64
C GLY A 106 9.26 -6.39 15.51
N PHE A 107 8.63 -5.23 15.73
CA PHE A 107 7.74 -4.58 14.75
C PHE A 107 8.40 -3.49 13.91
N MET A 108 9.62 -3.05 14.26
CA MET A 108 10.30 -1.95 13.56
C MET A 108 10.42 -2.18 12.05
N GLN A 109 10.76 -3.39 11.64
CA GLN A 109 10.86 -3.70 10.22
C GLN A 109 9.50 -3.64 9.53
N GLY A 110 8.45 -4.21 10.10
CA GLY A 110 7.11 -4.19 9.50
C GLY A 110 6.56 -2.78 9.29
N PHE A 111 6.78 -1.88 10.25
CA PHE A 111 6.41 -0.46 10.09
C PHE A 111 7.32 0.28 9.10
N GLY A 112 8.60 -0.10 9.00
CA GLY A 112 9.55 0.48 8.05
C GLY A 112 9.31 0.07 6.60
N ASP A 113 8.77 -1.13 6.39
CA ASP A 113 8.51 -1.70 5.06
C ASP A 113 7.09 -1.35 4.54
N LEU A 114 6.31 -0.55 5.28
CA LEU A 114 4.94 -0.18 4.91
C LEU A 114 4.87 0.49 3.54
N PHE A 115 3.99 -0.05 2.71
CA PHE A 115 3.74 0.42 1.34
C PHE A 115 4.98 0.46 0.44
N SER A 116 6.06 -0.24 0.83
CA SER A 116 7.30 -0.25 0.06
C SER A 116 7.10 -0.78 -1.36
N LYS A 117 6.21 -1.77 -1.54
CA LYS A 117 5.90 -2.35 -2.85
C LYS A 117 5.14 -1.34 -3.71
N THR A 118 4.04 -0.79 -3.20
CA THR A 118 3.25 0.22 -3.92
C THR A 118 4.05 1.48 -4.24
N LEU A 119 4.89 1.95 -3.31
CA LEU A 119 5.76 3.11 -3.53
C LEU A 119 6.87 2.81 -4.55
N ALA A 120 7.45 1.61 -4.56
CA ALA A 120 8.41 1.21 -5.57
C ALA A 120 7.79 1.16 -6.98
N GLU A 121 6.58 0.60 -7.09
CA GLU A 121 5.83 0.56 -8.36
C GLU A 121 5.51 1.97 -8.86
N MET A 122 5.08 2.88 -7.97
CA MET A 122 4.92 4.29 -8.32
C MET A 122 6.26 5.04 -8.48
N GLY A 123 7.39 4.50 -8.01
CA GLY A 123 8.72 5.09 -8.04
C GLY A 123 9.38 5.12 -9.43
N GLY A 124 8.82 4.38 -10.40
CA GLY A 124 9.16 4.48 -11.82
C GLY A 124 8.92 5.84 -12.47
N LEU A 125 8.41 6.84 -11.73
CA LEU A 125 8.15 8.21 -12.20
C LEU A 125 9.42 9.03 -12.55
N SER A 126 10.62 8.44 -12.45
CA SER A 126 11.89 9.11 -12.74
C SER A 126 12.56 8.66 -14.05
N GLU A 127 12.00 7.72 -14.82
CA GLU A 127 12.53 7.40 -16.15
C GLU A 127 11.75 8.14 -17.23
N PRO A 128 12.28 9.25 -17.79
CA PRO A 128 11.79 9.70 -19.07
C PRO A 128 12.10 8.58 -20.06
N LEU A 129 11.05 8.02 -20.67
CA LEU A 129 11.18 7.25 -21.91
C LEU A 129 11.83 8.17 -22.95
N ILE A 130 13.16 8.21 -22.98
CA ILE A 130 13.92 8.70 -24.12
C ILE A 130 13.62 7.70 -25.23
N SER A 131 12.51 7.92 -25.93
CA SER A 131 12.27 7.34 -27.23
C SER A 131 13.27 8.03 -28.17
N GLU A 132 14.42 7.40 -28.40
CA GLU A 132 15.28 7.78 -29.51
C GLU A 132 14.48 7.64 -30.82
N PRO A 133 14.35 8.69 -31.65
CA PRO A 133 13.88 8.50 -33.00
C PRO A 133 15.00 7.84 -33.81
N VAL A 134 14.80 6.58 -34.18
CA VAL A 134 15.53 5.98 -35.29
C VAL A 134 14.93 6.54 -36.57
N GLY A 135 15.63 7.49 -37.19
CA GLY A 135 15.26 8.10 -38.48
C GLY A 135 16.25 9.18 -38.91
#